data_AF-A0AAJ1F1X6-F1
#
_entry.id   AF-A0AAJ1F1X6-F1
#
_cell.length_a   1.000
_cell.length_b   1.000
_cell.length_c   1.000
_cell.angle_alpha   90.00
_cell.angle_beta   90.00
_cell.angle_gamma   90.00
#
_symmetry.space_group_name_H-M   'P 1'
#
loop_
_entity.id
_entity.type
_entity.pdbx_description
1 polymer ?
#
loop_
_entity_poly.entity_id
_entity_poly.type
_entity_poly.pdbx_seq_one_letter_code
_entity_poly.pdbx_strand_id
1 'polypeptide(L)'
;MTPTNTNNTYVEKLSKVKITSADNVTVCITNHIIDVTVTRKRNTKGFSDIEKIDKDHYVVKSTGEIKEYAHVEKSQEMIASNRRKSMNKKFSYLRQYINMNFKGEECERHITLTYAEPTDDMAKCKNDFKKFWKRFLYRYGEMEYIAVFEC
;
A
#
# COMPACT_ATOMS: atom_id res chain seq x y z
N MET A 1 -20.85 -11.58 -26.49
CA MET A 1 -20.47 -12.10 -25.15
C MET A 1 -18.98 -11.87 -24.97
N THR A 2 -18.58 -10.85 -24.23
CA THR A 2 -17.18 -10.55 -23.91
C THR A 2 -16.81 -11.23 -22.59
N PRO A 3 -15.65 -11.91 -22.50
CA PRO A 3 -15.29 -12.64 -21.30
C PRO A 3 -14.86 -11.66 -20.20
N THR A 4 -15.60 -11.65 -19.10
CA THR A 4 -15.25 -10.98 -17.84
C THR A 4 -13.99 -11.61 -17.27
N ASN A 5 -12.86 -10.94 -17.46
CA ASN A 5 -11.57 -11.40 -16.95
C ASN A 5 -11.43 -10.96 -15.48
N THR A 6 -12.04 -11.72 -14.58
CA THR A 6 -11.88 -11.56 -13.13
C THR A 6 -10.46 -11.94 -12.73
N ASN A 7 -9.59 -10.93 -12.59
CA ASN A 7 -8.24 -11.09 -12.07
C ASN A 7 -8.31 -11.42 -10.56
N ASN A 8 -8.60 -12.68 -10.25
CA ASN A 8 -8.50 -13.21 -8.90
C ASN A 8 -7.02 -13.22 -8.48
N THR A 9 -6.72 -12.62 -7.33
CA THR A 9 -5.39 -12.70 -6.71
C THR A 9 -5.41 -13.89 -5.75
N TYR A 10 -4.68 -14.94 -6.10
CA TYR A 10 -4.52 -16.11 -5.24
C TYR A 10 -3.27 -15.93 -4.38
N VAL A 11 -3.38 -16.22 -3.08
CA VAL A 11 -2.27 -16.23 -2.14
C VAL A 11 -2.03 -17.68 -1.74
N GLU A 12 -0.88 -18.22 -2.11
CA GLU A 12 -0.48 -19.58 -1.77
C GLU A 12 0.87 -19.56 -1.05
N LYS A 13 1.00 -20.38 -0.02
CA LYS A 13 2.28 -20.59 0.66
C LYS A 13 3.11 -21.57 -0.15
N LEU A 14 4.08 -21.06 -0.90
CA LEU A 14 5.02 -21.90 -1.63
C LEU A 14 6.19 -22.31 -0.72
N SER A 15 6.56 -23.59 -0.76
CA SER A 15 7.64 -24.13 0.07
C SER A 15 9.04 -23.71 -0.40
N LYS A 16 9.22 -23.52 -1.73
CA LYS A 16 10.47 -23.06 -2.35
C LYS A 16 10.16 -22.29 -3.64
N VAL A 17 10.67 -21.06 -3.75
CA VAL A 17 10.61 -20.27 -4.99
C VAL A 17 12.03 -20.16 -5.56
N LYS A 18 12.28 -20.73 -6.75
CA LYS A 18 13.55 -20.54 -7.45
C LYS A 18 13.55 -19.15 -8.10
N ILE A 19 14.50 -18.30 -7.73
CA ILE A 19 14.69 -16.96 -8.29
C ILE A 19 15.72 -17.07 -9.43
N THR A 20 15.43 -16.46 -10.57
CA THR A 20 16.35 -16.41 -11.72
C THR A 20 16.88 -14.99 -11.92
N SER A 21 18.02 -14.84 -12.60
CA SER A 21 18.61 -13.51 -12.90
C SER A 21 17.75 -12.63 -13.80
N ALA A 22 16.79 -13.22 -14.52
CA ALA A 22 15.84 -12.48 -15.35
C ALA A 22 14.64 -11.93 -14.55
N ASP A 23 14.45 -12.36 -13.30
CA ASP A 23 13.34 -11.90 -12.48
C ASP A 23 13.60 -10.48 -11.95
N ASN A 24 12.57 -9.62 -11.95
CA ASN A 24 12.66 -8.33 -11.26
C ASN A 24 12.38 -8.55 -9.78
N VAL A 25 13.39 -8.33 -8.94
CA VAL A 25 13.33 -8.61 -7.51
C VAL A 25 13.44 -7.32 -6.71
N THR A 26 12.54 -7.13 -5.75
CA THR A 26 12.65 -6.10 -4.72
C THR A 26 12.93 -6.79 -3.39
N VAL A 27 13.99 -6.38 -2.70
CA VAL A 27 14.34 -6.86 -1.37
C VAL A 27 14.10 -5.72 -0.37
N CYS A 28 13.34 -6.01 0.68
CA CYS A 28 13.12 -5.12 1.81
C CYS A 28 13.62 -5.81 3.08
N ILE A 29 14.53 -5.16 3.80
CA ILE A 29 15.12 -5.69 5.04
C ILE A 29 14.62 -4.82 6.18
N THR A 30 13.93 -5.44 7.14
CA THR A 30 13.39 -4.78 8.34
C THR A 30 13.85 -5.55 9.57
N ASN A 31 14.87 -5.03 10.26
CA ASN A 31 15.52 -5.70 11.39
C ASN A 31 15.91 -7.17 11.06
N HIS A 32 15.24 -8.13 11.68
CA HIS A 32 15.51 -9.56 11.53
C HIS A 32 14.66 -10.23 10.42
N ILE A 33 13.87 -9.45 9.66
CA ILE A 33 12.97 -9.95 8.61
C ILE A 33 13.48 -9.47 7.25
N ILE A 34 13.54 -10.40 6.28
CA ILE A 34 13.88 -10.13 4.88
C ILE A 34 12.68 -10.47 4.00
N ASP A 35 12.02 -9.44 3.47
CA ASP A 35 10.93 -9.57 2.52
C ASP A 35 11.47 -9.53 1.08
N VAL A 36 11.32 -10.63 0.35
CA VAL A 36 11.73 -10.75 -1.06
C VAL A 36 10.49 -10.81 -1.95
N THR A 37 10.31 -9.79 -2.80
CA THR A 37 9.22 -9.72 -3.78
C THR A 37 9.74 -9.97 -5.18
N VAL A 38 9.22 -10.99 -5.85
CA VAL A 38 9.60 -11.36 -7.22
C VAL A 38 8.47 -11.01 -8.19
N THR A 39 8.75 -10.16 -9.17
CA THR A 39 7.79 -9.73 -10.21
C THR A 39 8.17 -10.32 -11.56
N ARG A 40 7.38 -11.30 -12.05
CA ARG A 40 7.66 -12.02 -13.31
C ARG A 40 6.91 -11.52 -14.53
N LYS A 41 5.66 -11.09 -14.35
CA LYS A 41 4.80 -10.59 -15.45
C LYS A 41 4.83 -9.07 -15.45
N ARG A 42 5.90 -8.48 -15.99
CA ARG A 42 5.93 -7.04 -16.29
C ARG A 42 5.62 -6.86 -17.78
N ASN A 43 4.60 -6.09 -18.10
CA ASN A 43 4.36 -5.68 -19.48
C ASN A 43 5.38 -4.57 -19.82
N THR A 44 6.59 -4.96 -20.22
CA THR A 44 7.66 -4.04 -20.65
C THR A 44 7.54 -3.66 -22.12
N LYS A 45 6.77 -4.43 -22.89
CA LYS A 45 6.55 -4.19 -24.32
C LYS A 45 5.50 -3.10 -24.49
N GLY A 46 5.92 -1.92 -24.96
CA GLY A 46 5.01 -0.86 -25.46
C GLY A 46 5.06 0.49 -24.74
N PHE A 47 5.76 0.61 -23.60
CA PHE A 47 5.77 1.86 -22.82
C PHE A 47 7.17 2.41 -22.51
N SER A 48 8.25 1.77 -22.97
CA SER A 48 9.62 2.30 -22.79
C SER A 48 9.84 3.61 -23.56
N ASP A 49 9.09 3.78 -24.64
CA ASP A 49 9.18 4.91 -25.56
C ASP A 49 8.18 6.03 -25.24
N ILE A 50 7.49 5.94 -24.09
CA ILE A 50 6.51 6.93 -23.67
C ILE A 50 6.95 7.53 -22.33
N GLU A 51 6.91 8.85 -22.21
CA GLU A 51 7.19 9.57 -20.98
C GLU A 51 6.03 10.49 -20.61
N LYS A 52 5.58 10.39 -19.36
CA LYS A 52 4.45 11.17 -18.86
C LYS A 52 4.89 12.62 -18.62
N ILE A 53 4.12 13.57 -19.13
CA ILE A 53 4.30 15.00 -18.85
C ILE A 53 3.38 15.40 -17.70
N ASP A 54 2.07 15.20 -17.87
CA ASP A 54 1.06 15.58 -16.88
C ASP A 54 -0.09 14.57 -16.84
N LYS A 55 -1.25 14.97 -16.31
CA LYS A 55 -2.43 14.10 -16.19
C LYS A 55 -3.03 13.74 -17.56
N ASP A 56 -2.90 14.63 -18.52
CA ASP A 56 -3.61 14.61 -19.79
C ASP A 56 -2.65 14.34 -20.97
N HIS A 57 -1.33 14.52 -20.80
CA HIS A 57 -0.34 14.40 -21.87
C HIS A 57 0.84 13.46 -21.59
N TYR A 58 1.41 12.91 -22.67
CA TYR A 58 2.67 12.17 -22.70
C TYR A 58 3.47 12.49 -23.96
N VAL A 59 4.79 12.27 -23.93
CA VAL A 59 5.67 12.38 -25.10
C VAL A 59 6.11 11.00 -25.57
N VAL A 60 6.10 10.78 -26.88
CA VAL A 60 6.72 9.61 -27.51
C VAL A 60 8.20 9.93 -27.76
N LYS A 61 9.13 9.22 -27.11
CA LYS A 61 10.56 9.53 -27.14
C LYS A 61 11.17 9.37 -28.52
N SER A 62 10.75 8.37 -29.30
CA SER A 62 11.24 8.13 -30.65
C SER A 62 10.89 9.24 -31.64
N THR A 63 9.74 9.90 -31.48
CA THR A 63 9.27 10.94 -32.42
C THR A 63 9.29 12.35 -31.84
N GLY A 64 9.37 12.49 -30.52
CA GLY A 64 9.20 13.76 -29.82
C GLY A 64 7.75 14.28 -29.78
N GLU A 65 6.78 13.53 -30.31
CA GLU A 65 5.38 13.96 -30.37
C GLU A 65 4.71 13.93 -29.00
N ILE A 66 4.01 15.02 -28.65
CA ILE A 66 3.15 15.10 -27.48
C ILE A 66 1.75 14.60 -27.87
N LYS A 67 1.21 13.66 -27.09
CA LYS A 67 -0.11 13.05 -27.29
C LYS A 67 -0.92 13.09 -26.01
N GLU A 68 -2.25 13.10 -26.17
CA GLU A 68 -3.18 13.09 -25.05
C GLU A 68 -3.54 11.66 -24.62
N TYR A 69 -3.78 11.48 -23.32
CA TYR A 69 -4.32 10.24 -22.78
C TYR A 69 -5.80 10.11 -23.15
N ALA A 70 -6.18 8.93 -23.67
CA ALA A 70 -7.58 8.56 -23.79
C ALA A 70 -8.15 8.27 -22.39
N HIS A 71 -8.75 9.29 -21.78
CA HIS A 71 -9.45 9.13 -20.51
C HIS A 71 -10.71 8.29 -20.73
N VAL A 72 -10.64 7.03 -20.35
CA VAL A 72 -11.81 6.15 -20.31
C VAL A 72 -12.55 6.34 -18.99
N GLU A 73 -13.88 6.36 -19.04
CA GLU A 73 -14.69 6.25 -17.83
C GLU A 73 -14.33 4.94 -17.11
N LYS A 74 -13.97 5.06 -15.84
CA LYS A 74 -13.57 3.90 -15.05
C LYS A 74 -14.81 3.12 -14.65
N SER A 75 -14.88 1.85 -15.06
CA SER A 75 -15.91 0.96 -14.55
C SER A 75 -15.81 0.83 -13.03
N GLN A 76 -16.93 0.49 -12.37
CA GLN A 76 -16.95 0.22 -10.93
C GLN A 76 -15.93 -0.86 -10.52
N GLU A 77 -15.74 -1.88 -11.38
CA GLU A 77 -14.73 -2.92 -11.18
C GLU A 77 -13.29 -2.37 -11.23
N MET A 78 -12.99 -1.48 -12.18
CA MET A 78 -11.69 -0.80 -12.25
C MET A 78 -11.44 0.08 -11.01
N ILE A 79 -12.46 0.78 -10.53
CA ILE A 79 -12.36 1.60 -9.31
C ILE A 79 -12.09 0.70 -8.10
N ALA A 80 -12.83 -0.39 -7.94
CA ALA A 80 -12.67 -1.33 -6.85
C ALA A 80 -11.30 -2.02 -6.86
N SER A 81 -10.79 -2.42 -8.03
CA SER A 81 -9.47 -3.05 -8.16
C SER A 81 -8.34 -2.05 -7.86
N ASN A 82 -8.45 -0.80 -8.32
CA ASN A 82 -7.47 0.25 -7.99
C ASN A 82 -7.46 0.58 -6.50
N ARG A 83 -8.63 0.62 -5.86
CA ARG A 83 -8.74 0.81 -4.39
C ARG A 83 -8.05 -0.31 -3.64
N ARG A 84 -8.29 -1.57 -4.02
CA ARG A 84 -7.63 -2.75 -3.43
C ARG A 84 -6.11 -2.70 -3.57
N LYS A 85 -5.60 -2.39 -4.78
CA LYS A 85 -4.16 -2.23 -5.01
C LYS A 85 -3.54 -1.15 -4.13
N SER A 86 -4.18 0.02 -4.04
CA SER A 86 -3.73 1.13 -3.19
C SER A 86 -3.69 0.73 -1.72
N MET A 87 -4.74 0.02 -1.25
CA MET A 87 -4.83 -0.44 0.13
C MET A 87 -3.75 -1.48 0.47
N ASN A 88 -3.54 -2.48 -0.39
CA ASN A 88 -2.51 -3.49 -0.19
C ASN A 88 -1.11 -2.88 -0.11
N LYS A 89 -0.86 -1.83 -0.92
CA LYS A 89 0.40 -1.07 -0.85
C LYS A 89 0.56 -0.37 0.50
N LYS A 90 -0.49 0.28 1.01
CA LYS A 90 -0.47 0.92 2.34
C LYS A 90 -0.24 -0.09 3.46
N PHE A 91 -0.90 -1.25 3.42
CA PHE A 91 -0.69 -2.31 4.41
C PHE A 91 0.72 -2.91 4.35
N SER A 92 1.32 -3.00 3.16
CA SER A 92 2.71 -3.43 3.01
C SER A 92 3.65 -2.45 3.70
N TYR A 93 3.45 -1.15 3.52
CA TYR A 93 4.24 -0.14 4.24
C TYR A 93 4.00 -0.17 5.75
N LEU A 94 2.74 -0.30 6.20
CA LEU A 94 2.44 -0.42 7.62
C LEU A 94 3.18 -1.58 8.25
N ARG A 95 3.19 -2.75 7.60
CA ARG A 95 3.97 -3.92 8.05
C ARG A 95 5.46 -3.60 8.15
N GLN A 96 6.02 -2.93 7.14
CA GLN A 96 7.43 -2.55 7.16
C GLN A 96 7.75 -1.58 8.31
N TYR A 97 6.90 -0.58 8.54
CA TYR A 97 7.06 0.34 9.66
C TYR A 97 6.99 -0.38 11.01
N ILE A 98 6.04 -1.31 11.17
CA ILE A 98 5.96 -2.12 12.40
C ILE A 98 7.25 -2.94 12.56
N ASN A 99 7.63 -3.71 11.54
CA ASN A 99 8.81 -4.57 11.62
C ASN A 99 10.13 -3.81 11.84
N MET A 100 10.20 -2.55 11.41
CA MET A 100 11.39 -1.70 11.61
C MET A 100 11.46 -1.11 13.02
N ASN A 101 10.33 -0.74 13.62
CA ASN A 101 10.30 -0.04 14.90
C ASN A 101 10.05 -0.95 16.10
N PHE A 102 9.45 -2.13 15.89
CA PHE A 102 9.08 -3.06 16.95
C PHE A 102 9.92 -4.35 16.84
N LYS A 103 10.64 -4.68 17.90
CA LYS A 103 11.56 -5.83 18.01
C LYS A 103 11.15 -6.81 19.12
N GLY A 104 10.08 -6.52 19.86
CA GLY A 104 9.62 -7.30 21.00
C GLY A 104 10.24 -6.87 22.33
N GLU A 105 10.68 -5.62 22.44
CA GLU A 105 11.21 -5.06 23.69
C GLU A 105 10.12 -4.87 24.76
N GLU A 106 10.51 -4.81 26.03
CA GLU A 106 9.57 -4.76 27.17
C GLU A 106 8.64 -3.53 27.18
N CYS A 107 8.96 -2.48 26.43
CA CYS A 107 8.20 -1.22 26.37
C CYS A 107 7.30 -1.10 25.12
N GLU A 108 7.17 -2.15 24.32
CA GLU A 108 6.32 -2.16 23.13
C GLU A 108 4.88 -2.57 23.48
N ARG A 109 3.87 -1.80 23.03
CA ARG A 109 2.45 -2.05 23.36
C ARG A 109 1.58 -1.96 22.11
N HIS A 110 0.64 -2.89 22.00
CA HIS A 110 -0.48 -2.81 21.06
C HIS A 110 -1.73 -2.41 21.82
N ILE A 111 -2.43 -1.36 21.39
CA ILE A 111 -3.66 -0.88 22.01
C ILE A 111 -4.76 -0.81 20.94
N THR A 112 -5.90 -1.40 21.23
CA THR A 112 -7.12 -1.25 20.43
C THR A 112 -8.11 -0.37 21.19
N LEU A 113 -8.54 0.72 20.57
CA LEU A 113 -9.55 1.62 21.12
C LEU A 113 -10.82 1.49 20.27
N THR A 114 -11.93 1.14 20.92
CA THR A 114 -13.22 0.92 20.25
C THR A 114 -14.28 1.78 20.91
N TYR A 115 -15.10 2.45 20.09
CA TYR A 115 -16.25 3.18 20.59
C TYR A 115 -17.32 2.22 21.11
N ALA A 116 -18.06 2.65 22.13
CA ALA A 116 -19.19 1.87 22.65
C ALA A 116 -20.28 1.68 21.58
N GLU A 117 -20.50 2.69 20.75
CA GLU A 117 -21.45 2.68 19.63
C GLU A 117 -20.70 2.84 18.30
N PRO A 118 -21.15 2.19 17.21
CA PRO A 118 -20.57 2.36 15.88
C PRO A 118 -20.53 3.83 15.45
N THR A 119 -19.43 4.26 14.83
CA THR A 119 -19.27 5.63 14.34
C THR A 119 -18.48 5.67 13.05
N ASP A 120 -19.01 6.37 12.05
CA ASP A 120 -18.37 6.55 10.73
C ASP A 120 -17.70 7.94 10.62
N ASP A 121 -17.70 8.73 11.70
CA ASP A 121 -17.15 10.08 11.72
C ASP A 121 -15.63 10.07 11.95
N MET A 122 -14.87 10.02 10.85
CA MET A 122 -13.41 10.07 10.88
C MET A 122 -12.85 11.35 11.52
N ALA A 123 -13.54 12.49 11.44
CA ALA A 123 -13.04 13.73 12.05
C ALA A 123 -13.10 13.61 13.58
N LYS A 124 -14.21 13.07 14.10
CA LYS A 124 -14.38 12.75 15.52
C LYS A 124 -13.35 11.74 16.01
N CYS A 125 -13.17 10.63 15.30
CA CYS A 125 -12.18 9.59 15.64
C CYS A 125 -10.77 10.15 15.82
N LYS A 126 -10.32 11.00 14.88
CA LYS A 126 -9.00 11.65 14.96
C LYS A 126 -8.90 12.61 16.15
N ASN A 127 -9.94 13.40 16.40
CA ASN A 127 -9.95 14.36 17.49
C ASN A 127 -9.92 13.66 18.86
N ASP A 128 -10.71 12.61 19.03
CA ASP A 128 -10.77 11.86 20.28
C ASP A 128 -9.49 11.08 20.53
N PHE A 129 -8.88 10.48 19.49
CA PHE A 129 -7.55 9.89 19.62
C PHE A 129 -6.50 10.94 20.05
N LYS A 130 -6.54 12.16 19.51
CA LYS A 130 -5.64 13.24 19.92
C LYS A 130 -5.82 13.58 21.41
N LYS A 131 -7.06 13.61 21.91
CA LYS A 131 -7.33 13.82 23.35
C LYS A 131 -6.86 12.65 24.20
N PHE A 132 -7.11 11.42 23.78
CA PHE A 132 -6.60 10.21 24.42
C PHE A 132 -5.07 10.28 24.53
N TRP A 133 -4.38 10.52 23.42
CA TRP A 133 -2.92 10.53 23.36
C TRP A 133 -2.33 11.60 24.29
N LYS A 134 -2.90 12.81 24.33
CA LYS A 134 -2.47 13.85 25.27
C LYS A 134 -2.57 13.41 26.73
N ARG A 135 -3.69 12.77 27.12
CA ARG A 135 -3.89 12.26 28.49
C ARG A 135 -2.95 11.10 28.79
N PHE A 136 -2.70 10.25 27.80
CA PHE A 136 -1.79 9.12 27.91
C PHE A 136 -0.36 9.58 28.17
N LEU A 137 0.16 10.51 27.35
CA LEU A 137 1.48 11.11 27.53
C LEU A 137 1.62 11.84 28.88
N TYR A 138 0.58 12.58 29.30
CA TYR A 138 0.60 13.24 30.62
C TYR A 138 0.81 12.25 31.78
N ARG A 139 0.27 11.03 31.67
CA ARG A 139 0.32 10.03 32.74
C ARG A 139 1.55 9.13 32.70
N TYR A 140 2.10 8.87 31.51
CA TYR A 140 3.13 7.85 31.29
C TYR A 140 4.46 8.41 30.73
N GLY A 141 4.51 9.70 30.39
CA GLY A 141 5.70 10.34 29.82
C GLY A 141 5.73 10.29 28.29
N GLU A 142 6.88 10.65 27.73
CA GLU A 142 7.08 10.74 26.28
C GLU A 142 7.16 9.37 25.62
N MET A 143 6.43 9.20 24.52
CA MET A 143 6.36 7.96 23.76
C MET A 143 6.09 8.28 22.28
N GLU A 144 6.42 7.34 21.41
CA GLU A 144 6.06 7.37 19.99
C GLU A 144 4.95 6.38 19.68
N TYR A 145 4.23 6.58 18.57
CA TYR A 145 3.16 5.69 18.17
C TYR A 145 3.02 5.57 16.65
N ILE A 146 2.51 4.42 16.23
CA ILE A 146 1.91 4.23 14.91
C ILE A 146 0.40 4.05 15.14
N ALA A 147 -0.42 4.87 14.49
CA ALA A 147 -1.89 4.78 14.60
C ALA A 147 -2.53 4.40 13.27
N VAL A 148 -3.48 3.46 13.33
CA VAL A 148 -4.38 3.12 12.24
C VAL A 148 -5.79 3.47 12.69
N PHE A 149 -6.52 4.16 11.83
CA PHE A 149 -7.89 4.54 12.10
C PHE A 149 -8.82 3.75 11.18
N GLU A 150 -9.82 3.12 11.79
CA GLU A 150 -10.87 2.38 11.12
C GLU A 150 -12.18 3.11 11.39
N CYS A 151 -12.87 3.51 10.32
CA CYS A 151 -14.20 4.14 10.31
C CYS A 151 -14.95 3.57 9.12
#